data_AF-A0A2H5W7V0-F1
#
_entry.id   AF-A0A2H5W7V0-F1
#
_cell.length_a   1.000
_cell.length_b   1.000
_cell.length_c   1.000
_cell.angle_alpha   90.00
_cell.angle_beta   90.00
_cell.angle_gamma   90.00
#
_symmetry.space_group_name_H-M   'P 1'
#
loop_
_entity.id
_entity.type
_entity.pdbx_description
1 polymer ?
#
loop_
_entity_poly.entity_id
_entity_poly.type
_entity_poly.pdbx_seq_one_letter_code
_entity_poly.pdbx_strand_id
1 'polypeptide(L)'
;MRGGQFEVVVVDGLKSLRYRCGHAALDCLTPDGVILWDNADWPDFQRAFVDYLAPAGFKRLVFRGFGPLGWREWDFAVLYRQPNCLGL
;
A
#
# COMPACT_ATOMS: atom_id res chain seq x y z
N MET A 1 -23.24 -5.67 -0.98
CA MET A 1 -22.13 -4.79 -1.39
C MET A 1 -21.05 -5.72 -1.94
N ARG A 2 -20.65 -5.60 -3.20
CA ARG A 2 -19.57 -6.45 -3.73
C ARG A 2 -18.26 -5.89 -3.19
N GLY A 3 -17.78 -6.43 -2.08
CA GLY A 3 -16.40 -6.22 -1.63
C GLY A 3 -15.44 -6.82 -2.65
N GLY A 4 -14.22 -6.30 -2.72
CA GLY A 4 -13.16 -6.90 -3.51
C GLY A 4 -12.85 -8.34 -3.07
N GLN A 5 -12.08 -9.05 -3.89
CA GLN A 5 -11.86 -10.50 -3.73
C GLN A 5 -10.60 -10.84 -2.91
N PHE A 6 -9.79 -9.84 -2.57
CA PHE A 6 -8.47 -10.05 -1.98
C PHE A 6 -8.36 -9.41 -0.60
N GLU A 7 -7.83 -10.18 0.36
CA GLU A 7 -7.48 -9.63 1.68
C GLU A 7 -6.14 -8.88 1.67
N VAL A 8 -5.25 -9.24 0.75
CA VAL A 8 -3.94 -8.62 0.61
C VAL A 8 -3.70 -8.31 -0.86
N VAL A 9 -3.36 -7.06 -1.15
CA VAL A 9 -2.87 -6.65 -2.47
C VAL A 9 -1.44 -6.14 -2.32
N VAL A 10 -0.54 -6.61 -3.17
CA VAL A 10 0.85 -6.16 -3.20
C VAL A 10 1.04 -5.19 -4.37
N VAL A 11 1.53 -3.99 -4.08
CA VAL A 11 1.89 -2.96 -5.05
C VAL A 11 3.41 -2.90 -5.12
N ASP A 12 3.94 -3.50 -6.17
CA ASP A 12 5.37 -3.55 -6.50
C ASP A 12 5.55 -3.29 -8.02
N GLY A 13 6.75 -2.89 -8.44
CA GLY A 13 7.16 -2.72 -9.82
C GLY A 13 7.41 -1.27 -10.23
N LEU A 14 7.15 -0.99 -11.52
CA LEU A 14 7.56 0.25 -12.17
C LEU A 14 6.98 1.51 -11.51
N LYS A 15 7.85 2.51 -11.27
CA LYS A 15 7.53 3.82 -10.67
C LYS A 15 6.26 4.46 -11.24
N SER A 16 6.14 4.48 -12.57
CA SER A 16 5.09 5.19 -13.29
C SER A 16 3.71 4.53 -13.18
N LEU A 17 3.65 3.28 -12.72
CA LEU A 17 2.42 2.51 -12.64
C LEU A 17 1.90 2.34 -11.20
N ARG A 18 2.76 2.40 -10.18
CA ARG A 18 2.38 2.19 -8.77
C ARG A 18 1.25 3.08 -8.29
N TYR A 19 1.22 4.36 -8.68
CA TYR A 19 0.10 5.25 -8.37
C TYR A 19 -1.25 4.74 -8.92
N ARG A 20 -1.27 4.14 -10.13
CA ARG A 20 -2.50 3.60 -10.73
C ARG A 20 -2.86 2.24 -10.14
N CYS A 21 -1.86 1.40 -9.87
CA CYS A 21 -2.03 0.11 -9.19
C CYS A 21 -2.60 0.28 -7.79
N GLY A 22 -2.10 1.27 -7.03
CA GLY A 22 -2.60 1.60 -5.70
C GLY A 22 -4.06 2.02 -5.70
N HIS A 23 -4.49 2.79 -6.71
CA HIS A 23 -5.90 3.16 -6.86
C HIS A 23 -6.76 1.94 -7.22
N ALA A 24 -6.32 1.11 -8.16
CA ALA A 24 -7.05 -0.11 -8.53
C ALA A 24 -7.14 -1.11 -7.36
N ALA A 25 -6.15 -1.14 -6.47
CA ALA A 25 -6.18 -1.99 -5.28
C ALA A 25 -7.39 -1.71 -4.39
N LEU A 26 -7.89 -0.47 -4.34
CA LEU A 26 -9.08 -0.11 -3.55
C LEU A 26 -10.32 -0.91 -3.95
N ASP A 27 -10.49 -1.16 -5.25
CA ASP A 27 -11.62 -1.92 -5.79
C ASP A 27 -11.43 -3.44 -5.64
N CYS A 28 -10.19 -3.88 -5.49
CA CYS A 28 -9.82 -5.28 -5.36
C CYS A 28 -9.85 -5.79 -3.91
N LEU A 29 -9.79 -4.90 -2.92
CA LEU A 29 -9.74 -5.28 -1.52
C LEU A 29 -11.11 -5.66 -0.93
N THR A 30 -11.09 -6.68 -0.08
CA THR A 30 -12.17 -6.90 0.89
C THR A 30 -12.25 -5.69 1.86
N PRO A 31 -13.36 -5.51 2.59
CA PRO A 31 -13.49 -4.43 3.58
C PRO A 31 -12.32 -4.39 4.59
N ASP A 32 -11.88 -5.56 5.04
CA ASP A 32 -10.82 -5.76 6.04
C ASP A 32 -9.43 -5.96 5.40
N GLY A 33 -9.33 -5.77 4.08
CA GLY A 33 -8.09 -6.00 3.34
C GLY A 33 -7.03 -4.91 3.54
N VAL A 34 -5.78 -5.27 3.28
CA VAL A 34 -4.58 -4.41 3.41
C VAL A 34 -3.79 -4.32 2.10
N ILE A 35 -3.04 -3.24 1.93
CA ILE A 35 -2.09 -3.09 0.83
C ILE A 35 -0.67 -3.18 1.36
N LEU A 36 0.16 -4.00 0.73
CA LEU A 36 1.61 -4.03 0.91
C LEU A 36 2.24 -3.20 -0.21
N TRP A 37 2.95 -2.13 0.13
CA TRP A 37 3.47 -1.16 -0.84
C TRP A 37 4.99 -1.10 -0.79
N ASP A 38 5.64 -1.49 -1.89
CA ASP A 38 7.09 -1.46 -2.01
C ASP A 38 7.62 -0.07 -2.45
N ASN A 39 8.86 0.25 -2.03
CA ASN A 39 9.51 1.55 -2.23
C ASN A 39 8.59 2.73 -1.86
N ALA A 40 8.03 2.69 -0.66
CA ALA A 40 7.19 3.74 -0.06
C ALA A 40 7.96 5.05 0.25
N ASP A 41 9.27 5.07 0.03
CA ASP A 41 10.12 6.25 0.11
C ASP A 41 9.99 7.14 -1.14
N TRP A 42 9.39 6.63 -2.21
CA TRP A 42 9.28 7.36 -3.47
C TRP A 42 8.09 8.34 -3.49
N PRO A 43 8.16 9.42 -4.31
CA PRO A 43 7.13 10.45 -4.33
C PRO A 43 5.73 9.96 -4.76
N ASP A 44 5.64 8.90 -5.56
CA ASP A 44 4.38 8.33 -6.01
C ASP A 44 3.57 7.71 -4.86
N PHE A 45 4.24 7.15 -3.85
CA PHE A 45 3.57 6.70 -2.62
C PHE A 45 2.97 7.89 -1.86
N GLN A 46 3.74 8.96 -1.65
CA GLN A 46 3.22 10.13 -0.91
C GLN A 46 2.03 10.76 -1.64
N ARG A 47 2.12 10.82 -2.98
CA ARG A 47 1.02 11.29 -3.81
C ARG A 47 -0.21 10.37 -3.69
N ALA A 48 -0.05 9.06 -3.83
CA ALA A 48 -1.13 8.08 -3.64
C ALA A 48 -1.78 8.20 -2.25
N PHE A 49 -0.95 8.41 -1.22
CA PHE A 49 -1.40 8.51 0.15
C PHE A 49 -2.30 9.71 0.38
N VAL A 50 -1.89 10.89 -0.11
CA VAL A 50 -2.66 12.13 0.00
C VAL A 50 -3.88 12.10 -0.91
N ASP A 51 -3.73 11.66 -2.16
CA ASP A 51 -4.78 11.75 -3.16
C ASP A 51 -5.96 10.81 -2.87
N TYR A 52 -5.70 9.57 -2.41
CA TYR A 52 -6.77 8.58 -2.27
C TYR A 52 -6.65 7.58 -1.11
N LEU A 53 -5.46 7.23 -0.59
CA LEU A 53 -5.39 6.22 0.50
C LEU A 53 -5.86 6.78 1.84
N ALA A 54 -5.34 7.94 2.27
CA ALA A 54 -5.77 8.57 3.51
C ALA A 54 -7.25 9.00 3.46
N PRO A 55 -7.76 9.60 2.36
CA PRO A 55 -9.20 9.83 2.20
C PRO A 55 -10.06 8.56 2.28
N ALA A 56 -9.55 7.41 1.81
CA ALA A 56 -10.21 6.11 1.93
C ALA A 56 -10.06 5.46 3.32
N GLY A 57 -9.53 6.19 4.32
CA GLY A 57 -9.44 5.76 5.71
C GLY A 57 -8.21 4.91 6.04
N PHE A 58 -7.27 4.74 5.11
CA PHE A 58 -6.06 3.96 5.38
C PHE A 58 -5.11 4.69 6.32
N LYS A 59 -4.59 3.93 7.30
CA LYS A 59 -3.39 4.24 8.07
C LYS A 59 -2.19 3.57 7.40
N ARG A 60 -0.98 4.06 7.69
CA ARG A 60 0.27 3.48 7.18
C ARG A 60 1.19 3.08 8.32
N LEU A 61 1.72 1.86 8.25
CA LEU A 61 2.84 1.39 9.05
C LEU A 61 4.04 1.25 8.11
N VAL A 62 5.07 2.05 8.33
CA VAL A 62 6.26 2.12 7.46
C VAL A 62 7.43 1.39 8.12
N PHE A 63 8.04 0.50 7.36
CA PHE A 63 9.27 -0.20 7.69
C PHE A 63 10.38 0.40 6.86
N ARG A 64 11.47 0.81 7.51
CA ARG A 64 12.68 1.33 6.86
C ARG A 64 13.83 0.36 7.11
N GLY A 65 14.58 0.03 6.07
CA GLY A 65 15.76 -0.81 6.21
C GLY A 65 16.46 -1.06 4.88
N PHE A 66 17.52 -1.87 4.92
CA PHE A 66 18.25 -2.26 3.72
C PHE A 66 17.40 -3.15 2.83
N GLY A 67 17.33 -2.78 1.56
CA GLY A 67 16.76 -3.62 0.54
C GLY A 67 17.66 -4.78 0.14
N PRO A 68 17.10 -5.89 -0.42
CA PRO A 68 17.90 -6.97 -0.97
C PRO A 68 18.90 -6.43 -2.00
N LEU A 69 20.18 -6.76 -1.79
CA LEU A 69 21.30 -6.36 -2.65
C LEU A 69 21.49 -4.83 -2.77
N GLY A 70 20.81 -4.05 -1.93
CA GLY A 70 20.90 -2.60 -1.88
C GLY A 70 21.90 -2.13 -0.83
N TRP A 71 22.69 -1.12 -1.20
CA TRP A 71 23.55 -0.37 -0.28
C TRP A 71 22.83 0.85 0.33
N ARG A 72 21.58 1.08 -0.08
CA ARG A 72 20.71 2.15 0.41
C ARG A 72 19.50 1.54 1.11
N GLU A 73 19.02 2.24 2.11
CA GLU A 73 17.74 1.94 2.72
C GLU A 73 16.60 2.29 1.76
N TRP A 74 15.50 1.56 1.89
CA TRP A 74 14.22 1.93 1.30
C TRP A 74 13.10 1.73 2.31
N ASP A 75 11.95 2.32 2.00
CA ASP A 75 10.77 2.17 2.84
C ASP A 75 9.81 1.16 2.20
N PHE A 76 9.20 0.32 3.01
CA PHE A 76 8.07 -0.52 2.66
C PHE A 76 6.90 -0.14 3.59
N ALA A 77 5.67 -0.10 3.06
CA ALA A 77 4.51 0.30 3.86
C ALA A 77 3.41 -0.75 3.85
N VAL A 78 2.85 -1.01 5.04
CA VAL A 78 1.56 -1.69 5.19
C VAL A 78 0.49 -0.63 5.33
N LEU A 79 -0.47 -0.62 4.42
CA LEU A 79 -1.63 0.26 4.43
C LEU A 79 -2.84 -0.54 4.93
N TYR A 80 -3.45 -0.09 6.01
CA TYR A 80 -4.52 -0.82 6.68
C TYR A 80 -5.67 0.08 7.16
N ARG A 81 -6.84 -0.51 7.37
CA ARG A 81 -7.99 0.07 8.09
C ARG A 81 -8.28 -0.77 9.33
N GLN A 82 -9.20 -0.34 10.20
CA GLN A 82 -9.65 -1.15 11.34
C GLN A 82 -11.13 -1.53 11.15
N PRO A 83 -11.50 -2.81 11.36
CA PRO A 83 -10.61 -3.97 11.53
C PRO A 83 -9.84 -4.32 10.24
N ASN A 84 -8.83 -5.20 10.33
CA ASN A 84 -8.10 -5.73 9.16
C ASN A 84 -7.69 -7.20 9.35
N CYS A 85 -7.42 -7.88 8.24
CA CYS A 85 -7.00 -9.28 8.17
C CYS A 85 -5.65 -9.59 8.85
N LEU A 86 -4.84 -8.57 9.19
CA LEU A 86 -3.57 -8.73 9.90
C LEU A 86 -3.69 -8.51 11.42
N GLY A 87 -4.85 -8.09 11.93
CA GLY A 87 -5.06 -7.81 13.35
C GLY A 87 -4.31 -6.60 13.89
N LEU A 88 -3.96 -5.63 13.03
CA LEU A 88 -3.26 -4.38 13.38
C LEU A 88 -4.17 -3.30 13.99
#